data_AF-A0A4R6R9F5-F1
#
_entry.id   AF-A0A4R6R9F5-F1
#
_cell.length_a   1.000
_cell.length_b   1.000
_cell.length_c   1.000
_cell.angle_alpha   90.00
_cell.angle_beta   90.00
_cell.angle_gamma   90.00
#
_symmetry.space_group_name_H-M   'P 1'
#
loop_
_entity.id
_entity.type
_entity.pdbx_description
1 polymer ?
#
loop_
_entity_poly.entity_id
_entity_poly.type
_entity_poly.pdbx_seq_one_letter_code
_entity_poly.pdbx_strand_id
1 'polypeptide(L)'
;MSDSSNNALVDQAGQVRAGEEVDVAQVTAYLQSKGLNVEGTPELQQFPGGASNLTYLLRYANVDLILRRPPFGHIAKSAHDVVREAVIMQKLKPVYPQVPVIHAICEDADVIGAPFYVMERLVGNIPRQNLSPELGLDAAKTRQLCLNVLDALIELHKLDPAKAGLDTLGKGEGYVARQVEGWTKRYRAARTEDVGDFEAVMAWLAEKQPQQEVAIRLIHNDFRFDNVVLDVNDPLKIIGVLDWEMATLGDPLMDLGSALAYWVQADDDPFMKGSRRQPTNAPGMLTRDEVVRYYAEKTGFSVANFDFYTVYGLFRLAGIAQQIYKRFKEGNARNPAFAQFGPFACYLEQRCLGIIAQSSL
;
A
#
# COMPACT_ATOMS: atom_id res chain seq x y z
N MET A 1 10.85 18.61 -27.62
CA MET A 1 9.52 17.98 -27.60
C MET A 1 9.44 16.77 -26.66
N SER A 2 10.54 16.34 -26.02
CA SER A 2 10.59 15.23 -25.05
C SER A 2 10.26 15.63 -23.60
N ASP A 3 10.42 16.91 -23.22
CA ASP A 3 10.19 17.36 -21.84
C ASP A 3 8.70 17.49 -21.47
N SER A 4 7.83 17.87 -22.42
CA SER A 4 6.40 18.08 -22.15
C SER A 4 5.62 16.79 -21.96
N SER A 5 6.01 15.70 -22.65
CA SER A 5 5.38 14.38 -22.51
C SER A 5 5.82 13.66 -21.23
N ASN A 6 7.09 13.79 -20.83
CA ASN A 6 7.57 13.20 -19.58
C ASN A 6 6.90 13.83 -18.35
N ASN A 7 6.56 15.12 -18.42
CA ASN A 7 5.94 15.82 -17.29
C ASN A 7 4.50 15.35 -17.00
N ALA A 8 3.79 14.82 -18.00
CA ALA A 8 2.43 14.27 -17.86
C ALA A 8 2.41 12.86 -17.24
N LEU A 9 3.51 12.11 -17.35
CA LEU A 9 3.64 10.76 -16.79
C LEU A 9 4.14 10.75 -15.35
N VAL A 10 4.85 11.78 -14.91
CA VAL A 10 5.44 11.86 -13.57
C VAL A 10 4.38 12.34 -12.56
N ASP A 11 4.28 11.66 -11.42
CA ASP A 11 3.41 12.11 -10.31
C ASP A 11 3.94 13.47 -9.78
N GLN A 12 3.06 14.47 -9.71
CA GLN A 12 3.44 15.85 -9.39
C GLN A 12 2.97 16.26 -7.99
N ALA A 13 3.85 16.94 -7.28
CA ALA A 13 3.50 17.66 -6.06
C ALA A 13 2.87 19.02 -6.42
N GLY A 14 1.95 19.49 -5.60
CA GLY A 14 1.27 20.77 -5.73
C GLY A 14 1.66 21.75 -4.62
N GLN A 15 0.88 22.82 -4.50
CA GLN A 15 1.02 23.75 -3.38
C GLN A 15 0.79 23.03 -2.05
N VAL A 16 1.58 23.39 -1.05
CA VAL A 16 1.40 22.91 0.32
C VAL A 16 0.05 23.41 0.85
N ARG A 17 -0.71 22.51 1.46
CA ARG A 17 -1.99 22.84 2.10
C ARG A 17 -1.75 23.80 3.27
N ALA A 18 -2.62 24.78 3.43
CA ALA A 18 -2.51 25.78 4.49
C ALA A 18 -2.53 25.12 5.88
N GLY A 19 -1.55 25.45 6.73
CA GLY A 19 -1.36 24.86 8.05
C GLY A 19 -0.61 23.53 8.06
N GLU A 20 -0.17 23.05 6.88
CA GLU A 20 0.68 21.86 6.73
C GLU A 20 2.10 22.20 6.27
N GLU A 21 2.54 23.45 6.46
CA GLU A 21 3.88 23.92 6.11
C GLU A 21 4.96 23.35 7.04
N VAL A 22 6.15 23.11 6.48
CA VAL A 22 7.32 22.59 7.20
C VAL A 22 8.42 23.64 7.18
N ASP A 23 9.14 23.80 8.29
CA ASP A 23 10.31 24.67 8.37
C ASP A 23 11.48 24.09 7.56
N VAL A 24 11.56 24.50 6.29
CA VAL A 24 12.58 24.01 5.35
C VAL A 24 14.01 24.40 5.75
N ALA A 25 14.19 25.47 6.54
CA ALA A 25 15.52 25.87 6.99
C ALA A 25 16.06 24.87 8.03
N GLN A 26 15.21 24.47 8.99
CA GLN A 26 15.57 23.44 9.96
C GLN A 26 15.78 22.07 9.32
N VAL A 27 14.94 21.69 8.36
CA VAL A 27 15.17 20.46 7.57
C VAL A 27 16.52 20.51 6.85
N THR A 28 16.83 21.62 6.18
CA THR A 28 18.09 21.77 5.43
C THR A 28 19.30 21.68 6.34
N ALA A 29 19.28 22.38 7.48
CA ALA A 29 20.33 22.30 8.49
C ALA A 29 20.51 20.87 9.02
N TYR A 30 19.40 20.16 9.27
CA TYR A 30 19.42 18.77 9.68
C TYR A 30 20.07 17.86 8.63
N LEU A 31 19.68 17.97 7.36
CA LEU A 31 20.23 17.17 6.27
C LEU A 31 21.74 17.42 6.09
N GLN A 32 22.17 18.68 6.17
CA GLN A 32 23.59 19.04 6.12
C GLN A 32 24.36 18.45 7.31
N SER A 33 23.78 18.44 8.51
CA SER A 33 24.39 17.80 9.69
C SER A 33 24.56 16.28 9.55
N LYS A 34 23.76 15.64 8.69
CA LYS A 34 23.89 14.22 8.31
C LYS A 34 24.85 14.00 7.14
N GLY A 35 25.48 15.04 6.63
CA GLY A 35 26.47 14.98 5.55
C GLY A 35 25.87 14.96 4.14
N LEU A 36 24.58 15.28 3.98
CA LEU A 36 24.00 15.44 2.64
C LEU A 36 24.43 16.76 2.02
N ASN A 37 24.92 16.70 0.78
CA ASN A 37 25.21 17.90 -0.01
C ASN A 37 23.92 18.45 -0.65
N VAL A 38 23.24 19.34 0.05
CA VAL A 38 22.04 20.06 -0.45
C VAL A 38 22.37 21.55 -0.60
N GLU A 39 22.05 22.12 -1.75
CA GLU A 39 22.41 23.49 -2.12
C GLU A 39 21.19 24.42 -2.16
N GLY A 40 21.29 25.54 -1.43
CA GLY A 40 20.26 26.58 -1.36
C GLY A 40 19.08 26.23 -0.46
N THR A 41 18.05 27.08 -0.52
CA THR A 41 16.76 26.84 0.15
C THR A 41 15.85 26.06 -0.79
N PRO A 42 15.23 24.94 -0.37
CA PRO A 42 14.42 24.14 -1.26
C PRO A 42 13.08 24.80 -1.53
N GLU A 43 12.55 24.61 -2.74
CA GLU A 43 11.13 24.77 -3.00
C GLU A 43 10.38 23.59 -2.32
N LEU A 44 9.40 23.91 -1.47
CA LEU A 44 8.56 22.92 -0.81
C LEU A 44 7.24 22.76 -1.58
N GLN A 45 6.97 21.53 -2.01
CA GLN A 45 5.70 21.14 -2.62
C GLN A 45 5.13 19.93 -1.89
N GLN A 46 3.82 19.71 -1.97
CA GLN A 46 3.14 18.63 -1.27
C GLN A 46 2.40 17.71 -2.24
N PHE A 47 2.55 16.39 -2.05
CA PHE A 47 1.79 15.44 -2.84
C PHE A 47 0.32 15.39 -2.36
N PRO A 48 -0.65 15.30 -3.29
CA PRO A 48 -2.06 15.18 -2.93
C PRO A 48 -2.41 13.80 -2.35
N GLY A 49 -1.62 12.76 -2.67
CA GLY A 49 -1.72 11.41 -2.08
C GLY A 49 -1.08 11.31 -0.69
N GLY A 50 -1.30 10.19 0.00
CA GLY A 50 -0.77 9.95 1.35
C GLY A 50 -1.71 10.43 2.46
N ALA A 51 -2.92 9.88 2.52
CA ALA A 51 -3.91 10.27 3.54
C ALA A 51 -3.50 9.87 4.98
N SER A 52 -2.58 8.91 5.12
CA SER A 52 -2.02 8.50 6.41
C SER A 52 -0.87 9.42 6.83
N ASN A 53 0.22 9.48 6.04
CA ASN A 53 1.39 10.32 6.31
C ASN A 53 1.57 11.36 5.20
N LEU A 54 1.97 12.56 5.58
CA LEU A 54 2.18 13.67 4.66
C LEU A 54 3.51 13.49 3.91
N THR A 55 3.46 13.62 2.60
CA THR A 55 4.61 13.47 1.70
C THR A 55 4.88 14.78 0.97
N TYR A 56 6.12 15.25 1.06
CA TYR A 56 6.57 16.52 0.50
C TYR A 56 7.72 16.30 -0.47
N LEU A 57 7.75 17.11 -1.52
CA LEU A 57 8.92 17.28 -2.37
C LEU A 57 9.74 18.46 -1.85
N LEU A 58 11.03 18.22 -1.62
CA LEU A 58 12.05 19.22 -1.38
C LEU A 58 12.90 19.35 -2.66
N ARG A 59 12.72 20.44 -3.40
CA ARG A 59 13.50 20.71 -4.62
C ARG A 59 14.63 21.69 -4.30
N TYR A 60 15.84 21.18 -4.12
CA TYR A 60 17.06 21.98 -3.98
C TYR A 60 17.63 22.34 -5.35
N ALA A 61 18.65 23.20 -5.39
CA ALA A 61 19.30 23.57 -6.65
C ALA A 61 19.99 22.38 -7.35
N ASN A 62 20.44 21.39 -6.58
CA ASN A 62 21.26 20.28 -7.05
C ASN A 62 20.59 18.90 -6.91
N VAL A 63 19.50 18.76 -6.14
CA VAL A 63 18.85 17.47 -5.87
C VAL A 63 17.38 17.64 -5.48
N ASP A 64 16.56 16.68 -5.88
CA ASP A 64 15.20 16.53 -5.39
C ASP A 64 15.11 15.40 -4.36
N LEU A 65 14.45 15.68 -3.23
CA LEU A 65 14.29 14.73 -2.13
C LEU A 65 12.82 14.64 -1.71
N ILE A 66 12.43 13.51 -1.14
CA ILE A 66 11.09 13.31 -0.57
C ILE A 66 11.18 13.31 0.94
N LEU A 67 10.44 14.22 1.58
CA LEU A 67 10.26 14.24 3.03
C LEU A 67 8.92 13.61 3.38
N ARG A 68 8.91 12.70 4.35
CA ARG A 68 7.67 12.12 4.88
C ARG A 68 7.59 12.31 6.38
N ARG A 69 6.41 12.74 6.85
CA ARG A 69 6.12 12.95 8.27
C ARG A 69 4.69 12.56 8.61
N PRO A 70 4.37 12.31 9.89
CA PRO A 70 3.00 12.15 10.34
C PRO A 70 2.16 13.42 10.11
N PRO A 71 0.82 13.34 10.13
CA PRO A 71 -0.05 14.51 10.09
C PRO A 71 0.22 15.53 11.21
N PHE A 72 -0.31 16.74 11.08
CA PHE A 72 -0.27 17.72 12.16
C PHE A 72 -1.33 17.39 13.23
N GLY A 73 -1.08 17.80 14.46
CA GLY A 73 -2.01 17.63 15.59
C GLY A 73 -1.72 16.40 16.46
N HIS A 74 -2.69 16.02 17.29
CA HIS A 74 -2.51 14.92 18.22
C HIS A 74 -2.61 13.57 17.49
N ILE A 75 -1.52 12.80 17.56
CA ILE A 75 -1.41 11.48 16.96
C ILE A 75 -1.51 10.43 18.07
N ALA A 76 -2.40 9.45 17.90
CA ALA A 76 -2.49 8.33 18.84
C ALA A 76 -1.14 7.60 18.91
N LYS A 77 -0.70 7.22 20.12
CA LYS A 77 0.53 6.44 20.32
C LYS A 77 0.52 5.22 19.40
N SER A 78 1.63 4.97 18.69
CA SER A 78 1.85 3.90 17.68
C SER A 78 1.17 4.05 16.31
N ALA A 79 0.32 5.07 16.10
CA ALA A 79 -0.13 5.42 14.76
C ALA A 79 0.95 6.26 14.07
N HIS A 80 1.09 6.09 12.74
CA HIS A 80 1.99 6.91 11.92
C HIS A 80 3.48 6.81 12.29
N ASP A 81 3.97 5.60 12.58
CA ASP A 81 5.39 5.35 12.87
C ASP A 81 6.24 5.41 11.58
N VAL A 82 6.48 6.63 11.09
CA VAL A 82 7.31 6.89 9.90
C VAL A 82 8.77 6.49 10.10
N VAL A 83 9.25 6.42 11.35
CA VAL A 83 10.61 6.03 11.67
C VAL A 83 10.79 4.53 11.41
N ARG A 84 9.86 3.71 11.92
CA ARG A 84 9.82 2.27 11.63
C ARG A 84 9.77 2.01 10.14
N GLU A 85 8.95 2.76 9.41
CA GLU A 85 8.87 2.66 7.95
C GLU A 85 10.24 2.89 7.29
N ALA A 86 10.93 3.98 7.64
CA ALA A 86 12.23 4.32 7.09
C ALA A 86 13.30 3.25 7.42
N VAL A 87 13.29 2.74 8.66
CA VAL A 87 14.21 1.67 9.08
C VAL A 87 13.99 0.38 8.28
N ILE A 88 12.74 0.01 7.99
CA ILE A 88 12.42 -1.16 7.14
C ILE A 88 13.02 -0.96 5.74
N MET A 89 12.73 0.18 5.10
CA MET A 89 13.26 0.46 3.75
C MET A 89 14.79 0.49 3.71
N GLN A 90 15.42 1.12 4.71
CA GLN A 90 16.90 1.20 4.79
C GLN A 90 17.53 -0.19 4.88
N LYS A 91 16.97 -1.09 5.71
CA LYS A 91 17.44 -2.47 5.87
C LYS A 91 17.15 -3.35 4.65
N LEU A 92 16.07 -3.05 3.94
CA LEU A 92 15.59 -3.83 2.81
C LEU A 92 16.34 -3.52 1.51
N LYS A 93 16.79 -2.27 1.30
CA LYS A 93 17.45 -1.80 0.07
C LYS A 93 18.57 -2.71 -0.46
N PRO A 94 19.48 -3.29 0.36
CA PRO A 94 20.56 -4.14 -0.15
C PRO A 94 20.10 -5.47 -0.75
N VAL A 95 18.92 -5.96 -0.36
CA VAL A 95 18.40 -7.28 -0.79
C VAL A 95 17.13 -7.18 -1.63
N TYR A 96 16.54 -5.99 -1.71
CA TYR A 96 15.36 -5.68 -2.51
C TYR A 96 15.49 -4.23 -3.03
N PRO A 97 16.09 -4.05 -4.22
CA PRO A 97 16.50 -2.73 -4.71
C PRO A 97 15.33 -1.79 -5.04
N GLN A 98 14.10 -2.30 -5.11
CA GLN A 98 12.90 -1.54 -5.47
C GLN A 98 12.38 -0.65 -4.33
N VAL A 99 13.01 -0.57 -3.15
CA VAL A 99 12.71 0.52 -2.19
C VAL A 99 13.55 1.76 -2.47
N PRO A 100 13.05 2.98 -2.17
CA PRO A 100 13.86 4.19 -2.29
C PRO A 100 15.04 4.20 -1.32
N VAL A 101 16.14 4.88 -1.67
CA VAL A 101 17.24 5.11 -0.73
C VAL A 101 16.78 6.05 0.39
N ILE A 102 16.99 5.66 1.64
CA ILE A 102 16.78 6.53 2.80
C ILE A 102 18.03 7.35 3.04
N HIS A 103 17.92 8.68 2.93
CA HIS A 103 19.02 9.61 3.12
C HIS A 103 19.15 10.07 4.58
N ALA A 104 18.03 10.27 5.28
CA ALA A 104 18.04 10.70 6.67
C ALA A 104 16.78 10.23 7.41
N ILE A 105 16.92 9.94 8.71
CA ILE A 105 15.83 9.64 9.64
C ILE A 105 16.01 10.55 10.84
N CYS A 106 14.99 11.32 11.21
CA CYS A 106 14.97 12.22 12.35
C CYS A 106 13.91 11.77 13.34
N GLU A 107 14.33 11.33 14.52
CA GLU A 107 13.43 11.00 15.64
C GLU A 107 13.15 12.22 16.52
N ASP A 108 13.99 13.25 16.42
CA ASP A 108 13.87 14.48 17.21
C ASP A 108 12.71 15.34 16.68
N ALA A 109 11.65 15.43 17.49
CA ALA A 109 10.48 16.22 17.17
C ALA A 109 10.73 17.74 17.29
N ASP A 110 11.82 18.18 17.93
CA ASP A 110 12.12 19.61 18.08
C ASP A 110 12.52 20.26 16.75
N VAL A 111 12.92 19.48 15.75
CA VAL A 111 13.37 19.98 14.42
C VAL A 111 12.20 20.54 13.60
N ILE A 112 11.08 19.80 13.48
CA ILE A 112 9.89 20.25 12.70
C ILE A 112 8.55 19.92 13.36
N GLY A 113 8.54 19.66 14.67
CA GLY A 113 7.34 19.33 15.45
C GLY A 113 6.90 17.86 15.35
N ALA A 114 7.64 16.99 14.66
CA ALA A 114 7.38 15.55 14.56
C ALA A 114 8.61 14.79 14.04
N PRO A 115 8.73 13.48 14.32
CA PRO A 115 9.66 12.61 13.61
C PRO A 115 9.40 12.63 12.09
N PHE A 116 10.45 12.51 11.30
CA PHE A 116 10.37 12.48 9.85
C PHE A 116 11.52 11.68 9.26
N TYR A 117 11.41 11.35 7.98
CA TYR A 117 12.53 10.85 7.21
C TYR A 117 12.59 11.51 5.84
N VAL A 118 13.78 11.47 5.24
CA VAL A 118 14.04 11.97 3.89
C VAL A 118 14.61 10.84 3.04
N MET A 119 14.03 10.66 1.86
CA MET A 119 14.38 9.59 0.91
C MET A 119 14.58 10.12 -0.50
N GLU A 120 15.15 9.26 -1.34
CA GLU A 120 15.30 9.44 -2.77
C GLU A 120 13.96 9.80 -3.44
N ARG A 121 13.99 10.77 -4.36
CA ARG A 121 12.89 10.98 -5.29
C ARG A 121 13.00 9.99 -6.45
N LEU A 122 12.08 9.03 -6.48
CA LEU A 122 11.88 8.18 -7.66
C LEU A 122 11.03 8.94 -8.68
N VAL A 123 11.63 9.30 -9.82
CA VAL A 123 10.96 10.03 -10.89
C VAL A 123 10.34 9.03 -11.87
N GLY A 124 9.02 8.84 -11.78
CA GLY A 124 8.34 7.85 -12.60
C GLY A 124 6.82 7.96 -12.58
N ASN A 125 6.17 7.05 -13.29
CA ASN A 125 4.71 6.97 -13.37
C ASN A 125 4.16 6.05 -12.27
N ILE A 126 3.09 6.49 -11.59
CA ILE A 126 2.35 5.64 -10.66
C ILE A 126 1.05 5.18 -11.36
N PRO A 127 0.86 3.87 -11.60
CA PRO A 127 -0.36 3.35 -12.21
C PRO A 127 -1.58 3.54 -11.29
N ARG A 128 -2.34 4.61 -11.54
CA ARG A 128 -3.62 4.90 -10.85
C ARG A 128 -4.77 4.12 -11.49
N GLN A 129 -5.99 4.64 -11.39
CA GLN A 129 -7.20 3.98 -11.88
C GLN A 129 -7.10 3.53 -13.35
N ASN A 130 -6.52 4.34 -14.23
CA ASN A 130 -6.31 4.00 -15.65
C ASN A 130 -4.82 4.11 -16.00
N LEU A 131 -4.33 3.21 -16.85
CA LEU A 131 -3.01 3.37 -17.47
C LEU A 131 -3.03 4.59 -18.38
N SER A 132 -2.02 5.45 -18.29
CA SER A 132 -1.90 6.59 -19.20
C SER A 132 -1.65 6.07 -20.63
N PRO A 133 -2.38 6.57 -21.64
CA PRO A 133 -2.11 6.25 -23.05
C PRO A 133 -0.66 6.58 -23.46
N GLU A 134 -0.04 7.57 -22.81
CA GLU A 134 1.34 7.99 -23.08
C GLU A 134 2.37 6.92 -22.71
N LEU A 135 2.01 5.93 -21.89
CA LEU A 135 2.87 4.76 -21.60
C LEU A 135 3.01 3.83 -22.81
N GLY A 136 2.16 3.97 -23.85
CA GLY A 136 2.25 3.16 -25.07
C GLY A 136 2.08 1.65 -24.83
N LEU A 137 1.29 1.29 -23.83
CA LEU A 137 1.01 -0.09 -23.43
C LEU A 137 -0.16 -0.66 -24.24
N ASP A 138 0.14 -1.64 -25.09
CA ASP A 138 -0.88 -2.53 -25.66
C ASP A 138 -1.20 -3.68 -24.68
N ALA A 139 -2.08 -4.60 -25.07
CA ALA A 139 -2.46 -5.72 -24.21
C ALA A 139 -1.28 -6.66 -23.86
N ALA A 140 -0.33 -6.86 -24.78
CA ALA A 140 0.82 -7.72 -24.53
C ALA A 140 1.80 -7.08 -23.53
N LYS A 141 2.10 -5.78 -23.72
CA LYS A 141 2.91 -5.00 -22.77
C LYS A 141 2.22 -4.84 -21.42
N THR A 142 0.90 -4.66 -21.40
CA THR A 142 0.12 -4.60 -20.16
C THR A 142 0.20 -5.93 -19.40
N ARG A 143 0.15 -7.07 -20.12
CA ARG A 143 0.39 -8.38 -19.50
C ARG A 143 1.80 -8.48 -18.93
N GLN A 144 2.82 -8.04 -19.66
CA GLN A 144 4.20 -8.05 -19.14
C GLN A 144 4.36 -7.15 -17.91
N LEU A 145 3.78 -5.95 -17.92
CA LEU A 145 3.76 -5.07 -16.76
C LEU A 145 3.08 -5.75 -15.56
N CYS A 146 1.94 -6.40 -15.79
CA CYS A 146 1.24 -7.17 -14.77
C CYS A 146 2.15 -8.22 -14.13
N LEU A 147 2.86 -9.01 -14.94
CA LEU A 147 3.82 -10.00 -14.46
C LEU A 147 4.98 -9.35 -13.70
N ASN A 148 5.55 -8.24 -14.18
CA ASN A 148 6.66 -7.56 -13.52
C ASN A 148 6.27 -7.01 -12.12
N VAL A 149 5.04 -6.50 -11.97
CA VAL A 149 4.51 -6.07 -10.66
C VAL A 149 4.31 -7.27 -9.72
N LEU A 150 3.79 -8.38 -10.23
CA LEU A 150 3.67 -9.61 -9.44
C LEU A 150 5.03 -10.20 -9.06
N ASP A 151 6.00 -10.15 -9.97
CA ASP A 151 7.37 -10.60 -9.72
C ASP A 151 8.02 -9.76 -8.61
N ALA A 152 7.79 -8.44 -8.56
CA ALA A 152 8.25 -7.61 -7.46
C ALA A 152 7.64 -8.00 -6.09
N LEU A 153 6.38 -8.43 -6.04
CA LEU A 153 5.76 -8.99 -4.83
C LEU A 153 6.32 -10.37 -4.47
N ILE A 154 6.52 -11.23 -5.47
CA ILE A 154 7.08 -12.57 -5.32
C ILE A 154 8.52 -12.49 -4.80
N GLU A 155 9.33 -11.58 -5.35
CA GLU A 155 10.68 -11.30 -4.89
C GLU A 155 10.68 -10.95 -3.40
N LEU A 156 9.84 -10.00 -2.99
CA LEU A 156 9.65 -9.62 -1.58
C LEU A 156 9.30 -10.83 -0.70
N HIS A 157 8.31 -11.64 -1.11
CA HIS A 157 7.84 -12.79 -0.34
C HIS A 157 8.84 -13.97 -0.33
N LYS A 158 9.82 -14.00 -1.25
CA LYS A 158 10.89 -15.01 -1.25
C LYS A 158 12.11 -14.59 -0.45
N LEU A 159 12.18 -13.34 0.00
CA LEU A 159 13.27 -12.89 0.86
C LEU A 159 13.27 -13.66 2.18
N ASP A 160 14.49 -13.87 2.67
CA ASP A 160 14.73 -14.31 4.03
C ASP A 160 14.83 -13.06 4.92
N PRO A 161 13.89 -12.84 5.86
CA PRO A 161 13.92 -11.67 6.74
C PRO A 161 15.22 -11.52 7.51
N ALA A 162 15.90 -12.63 7.86
CA ALA A 162 17.16 -12.59 8.58
C ALA A 162 18.29 -11.98 7.73
N LYS A 163 18.29 -12.22 6.41
CA LYS A 163 19.27 -11.60 5.48
C LYS A 163 19.10 -10.08 5.38
N ALA A 164 17.91 -9.57 5.65
CA ALA A 164 17.63 -8.14 5.72
C ALA A 164 17.83 -7.56 7.13
N GLY A 165 18.12 -8.39 8.15
CA GLY A 165 18.14 -7.94 9.56
C GLY A 165 16.76 -7.47 10.05
N LEU A 166 15.69 -8.08 9.54
CA LEU A 166 14.28 -7.77 9.81
C LEU A 166 13.54 -8.92 10.51
N ASP A 167 14.27 -9.93 11.00
CA ASP A 167 13.75 -11.12 11.68
C ASP A 167 12.98 -10.81 12.97
N THR A 168 13.20 -9.63 13.57
CA THR A 168 12.50 -9.18 14.79
C THR A 168 11.30 -8.26 14.51
N LEU A 169 10.91 -8.04 13.25
CA LEU A 169 9.85 -7.09 12.89
C LEU A 169 8.44 -7.57 13.26
N GLY A 170 8.25 -8.89 13.40
CA GLY A 170 6.97 -9.52 13.73
C GLY A 170 6.97 -10.25 15.07
N LYS A 171 5.85 -10.93 15.37
CA LYS A 171 5.67 -11.73 16.59
C LYS A 171 5.83 -13.24 16.34
N GLY A 172 6.42 -13.64 15.22
CA GLY A 172 6.52 -15.04 14.79
C GLY A 172 5.17 -15.65 14.37
N GLU A 173 5.06 -16.97 14.54
CA GLU A 173 3.87 -17.79 14.23
C GLU A 173 2.57 -17.28 14.87
N GLY A 174 1.42 -17.67 14.33
CA GLY A 174 0.10 -17.22 14.75
C GLY A 174 -0.29 -15.86 14.17
N TYR A 175 0.36 -15.43 13.10
CA TYR A 175 0.01 -14.20 12.37
C TYR A 175 -1.42 -14.26 11.85
N VAL A 176 -1.83 -15.39 11.25
CA VAL A 176 -3.17 -15.54 10.66
C VAL A 176 -4.25 -15.34 11.72
N ALA A 177 -4.17 -16.05 12.84
CA ALA A 177 -5.11 -15.94 13.96
C ALA A 177 -5.20 -14.51 14.52
N ARG A 178 -4.05 -13.85 14.73
CA ARG A 178 -4.02 -12.46 15.19
C ARG A 178 -4.69 -11.51 14.21
N GLN A 179 -4.53 -11.71 12.90
CA GLN A 179 -5.17 -10.87 11.90
C GLN A 179 -6.68 -11.09 11.87
N VAL A 180 -7.14 -12.34 11.85
CA VAL A 180 -8.59 -12.66 11.87
C VAL A 180 -9.26 -12.07 13.12
N GLU A 181 -8.69 -12.30 14.30
CA GLU A 181 -9.21 -11.75 15.55
C GLU A 181 -9.17 -10.22 15.57
N GLY A 182 -8.06 -9.62 15.12
CA GLY A 182 -7.86 -8.18 15.12
C GLY A 182 -8.80 -7.44 14.17
N TRP A 183 -9.07 -7.99 12.98
CA TRP A 183 -10.05 -7.41 12.04
C TRP A 183 -11.49 -7.65 12.48
N THR A 184 -11.80 -8.81 13.09
CA THR A 184 -13.09 -9.09 13.73
C THR A 184 -13.45 -8.01 14.78
N LYS A 185 -12.52 -7.75 15.71
CA LYS A 185 -12.72 -6.70 16.73
C LYS A 185 -12.90 -5.32 16.11
N ARG A 186 -12.10 -4.98 15.10
CA ARG A 186 -12.18 -3.68 14.42
C ARG A 186 -13.48 -3.50 13.66
N TYR A 187 -13.96 -4.52 12.95
CA TYR A 187 -15.22 -4.45 12.23
C TYR A 187 -16.38 -4.24 13.20
N ARG A 188 -16.50 -5.05 14.25
CA ARG A 188 -17.54 -4.91 15.29
C ARG A 188 -17.52 -3.52 15.94
N ALA A 189 -16.34 -2.97 16.24
CA ALA A 189 -16.22 -1.63 16.80
C ALA A 189 -16.58 -0.52 15.81
N ALA A 190 -16.39 -0.75 14.50
CA ALA A 190 -16.67 0.21 13.44
C ALA A 190 -18.09 0.10 12.86
N ARG A 191 -18.82 -0.98 13.15
CA ARG A 191 -20.14 -1.25 12.59
C ARG A 191 -21.13 -0.13 12.90
N THR A 192 -21.95 0.19 11.90
CA THR A 192 -23.09 1.11 11.99
C THR A 192 -24.38 0.34 11.70
N GLU A 193 -25.53 0.86 12.10
CA GLU A 193 -26.83 0.15 12.01
C GLU A 193 -27.29 -0.17 10.57
N ASP A 194 -26.76 0.55 9.59
CA ASP A 194 -27.10 0.51 8.17
C ASP A 194 -26.16 -0.37 7.33
N VAL A 195 -25.22 -1.08 7.97
CA VAL A 195 -24.36 -2.06 7.31
C VAL A 195 -24.55 -3.45 7.91
N GLY A 196 -24.21 -4.48 7.12
CA GLY A 196 -24.24 -5.87 7.55
C GLY A 196 -23.39 -6.13 8.80
N ASP A 197 -23.64 -7.25 9.46
CA ASP A 197 -22.93 -7.60 10.70
C ASP A 197 -21.64 -8.40 10.46
N PHE A 198 -21.46 -8.98 9.26
CA PHE A 198 -20.35 -9.87 8.89
C PHE A 198 -20.19 -11.10 9.79
N GLU A 199 -21.16 -11.43 10.66
CA GLU A 199 -20.97 -12.46 11.68
C GLU A 199 -20.76 -13.85 11.06
N ALA A 200 -21.47 -14.17 9.98
CA ALA A 200 -21.24 -15.41 9.23
C ALA A 200 -19.85 -15.47 8.59
N VAL A 201 -19.36 -14.34 8.05
CA VAL A 201 -18.02 -14.24 7.46
C VAL A 201 -16.93 -14.37 8.54
N MET A 202 -17.10 -13.68 9.67
CA MET A 202 -16.18 -13.73 10.80
C MET A 202 -16.12 -15.12 11.43
N ALA A 203 -17.27 -15.80 11.57
CA ALA A 203 -17.32 -17.18 12.06
C ALA A 203 -16.62 -18.15 11.10
N TRP A 204 -16.89 -18.04 9.79
CA TRP A 204 -16.23 -18.88 8.79
C TRP A 204 -14.72 -18.63 8.74
N LEU A 205 -14.27 -17.38 8.79
CA LEU A 205 -12.84 -17.05 8.88
C LEU A 205 -12.22 -17.56 10.17
N ALA A 206 -12.94 -17.59 11.29
CA ALA A 206 -12.42 -18.15 12.53
C ALA A 206 -12.22 -19.67 12.42
N GLU A 207 -13.16 -20.38 11.79
CA GLU A 207 -13.17 -21.83 11.63
C GLU A 207 -12.19 -22.34 10.57
N LYS A 208 -12.12 -21.69 9.40
CA LYS A 208 -11.42 -22.18 8.21
C LYS A 208 -9.99 -21.68 8.05
N GLN A 209 -9.38 -21.15 9.12
CA GLN A 209 -7.99 -20.72 9.09
C GLN A 209 -7.08 -21.90 8.73
N PRO A 210 -6.02 -21.70 7.94
CA PRO A 210 -4.98 -22.70 7.77
C PRO A 210 -4.39 -23.08 9.13
N GLN A 211 -4.09 -24.37 9.33
CA GLN A 211 -3.51 -24.86 10.59
C GLN A 211 -2.13 -24.27 10.88
N GLN A 212 -1.39 -23.94 9.83
CA GLN A 212 -0.06 -23.33 9.88
C GLN A 212 0.05 -22.30 8.76
N GLU A 213 0.80 -21.22 8.99
CA GLU A 213 1.20 -20.32 7.93
C GLU A 213 2.02 -21.06 6.86
N VAL A 214 1.86 -20.68 5.59
CA VAL A 214 2.68 -21.29 4.52
C VAL A 214 4.16 -20.94 4.67
N ALA A 215 4.45 -19.78 5.25
CA ALA A 215 5.75 -19.30 5.67
C ALA A 215 5.60 -18.02 6.50
N ILE A 216 6.64 -17.65 7.25
CA ILE A 216 6.77 -16.30 7.82
C ILE A 216 7.73 -15.50 6.95
N ARG A 217 7.21 -14.52 6.21
CA ARG A 217 7.95 -13.70 5.24
C ARG A 217 7.76 -12.22 5.54
N LEU A 218 8.65 -11.39 4.99
CA LEU A 218 8.40 -9.96 4.93
C LEU A 218 7.23 -9.74 3.97
N ILE A 219 6.19 -9.09 4.48
CA ILE A 219 4.98 -8.75 3.73
C ILE A 219 4.77 -7.24 3.77
N HIS A 220 4.25 -6.69 2.69
CA HIS A 220 3.95 -5.28 2.55
C HIS A 220 2.64 -4.90 3.24
N ASN A 221 1.64 -5.78 3.21
CA ASN A 221 0.25 -5.57 3.67
C ASN A 221 -0.55 -4.49 2.93
N ASP A 222 0.02 -3.89 1.89
CA ASP A 222 -0.65 -2.88 1.08
C ASP A 222 -0.12 -2.87 -0.36
N PHE A 223 0.32 -4.03 -0.86
CA PHE A 223 0.95 -4.11 -2.18
C PHE A 223 -0.10 -3.93 -3.29
N ARG A 224 -0.01 -2.82 -4.01
CA ARG A 224 -0.97 -2.42 -5.05
C ARG A 224 -0.25 -1.66 -6.15
N PHE A 225 -0.85 -1.62 -7.35
CA PHE A 225 -0.31 -0.86 -8.48
C PHE A 225 -0.10 0.63 -8.17
N ASP A 226 -0.95 1.24 -7.35
CA ASP A 226 -0.84 2.66 -6.98
C ASP A 226 0.23 2.95 -5.92
N ASN A 227 0.93 1.90 -5.45
CA ASN A 227 2.12 1.95 -4.61
C ASN A 227 3.39 1.55 -5.39
N VAL A 228 3.31 1.39 -6.71
CA VAL A 228 4.45 1.04 -7.57
C VAL A 228 4.82 2.22 -8.46
N VAL A 229 6.12 2.42 -8.69
CA VAL A 229 6.66 3.46 -9.57
C VAL A 229 7.30 2.80 -10.79
N LEU A 230 6.82 3.18 -11.97
CA LEU A 230 7.34 2.76 -13.28
C LEU A 230 8.39 3.75 -13.78
N ASP A 231 9.44 3.26 -14.42
CA ASP A 231 10.41 4.11 -15.12
C ASP A 231 9.72 4.89 -16.25
N VAL A 232 9.99 6.18 -16.36
CA VAL A 232 9.36 7.03 -17.39
C VAL A 232 9.84 6.66 -18.81
N ASN A 233 11.05 6.11 -18.93
CA ASN A 233 11.64 5.75 -20.23
C ASN A 233 11.38 4.27 -20.58
N ASP A 234 11.09 3.44 -19.58
CA ASP A 234 10.72 2.04 -19.75
C ASP A 234 9.56 1.67 -18.80
N PRO A 235 8.30 1.83 -19.25
CA PRO A 235 7.14 1.65 -18.38
C PRO A 235 6.92 0.19 -17.94
N LEU A 236 7.72 -0.77 -18.42
CA LEU A 236 7.72 -2.14 -17.92
C LEU A 236 8.65 -2.31 -16.70
N LYS A 237 9.57 -1.38 -16.47
CA LYS A 237 10.53 -1.45 -15.38
C LYS A 237 9.98 -0.83 -14.11
N ILE A 238 9.96 -1.63 -13.05
CA ILE A 238 9.59 -1.16 -11.71
C ILE A 238 10.82 -0.56 -11.04
N ILE A 239 10.76 0.73 -10.72
CA ILE A 239 11.86 1.45 -10.04
C ILE A 239 11.55 1.72 -8.56
N GLY A 240 10.31 1.50 -8.12
CA GLY A 240 9.88 1.79 -6.76
C GLY A 240 8.69 0.96 -6.28
N VAL A 241 8.74 0.54 -5.03
CA VAL A 241 7.61 0.10 -4.20
C VAL A 241 7.55 1.03 -2.99
N LEU A 242 6.41 1.67 -2.82
CA LEU A 242 6.16 2.74 -1.85
C LEU A 242 5.23 2.27 -0.73
N ASP A 243 5.12 3.09 0.33
CA ASP A 243 4.14 2.92 1.41
C ASP A 243 4.34 1.67 2.29
N TRP A 244 5.48 1.61 2.97
CA TRP A 244 5.89 0.50 3.81
C TRP A 244 5.34 0.58 5.24
N GLU A 245 4.38 1.47 5.52
CA GLU A 245 3.86 1.72 6.87
C GLU A 245 3.23 0.47 7.50
N MET A 246 2.62 -0.38 6.68
CA MET A 246 1.95 -1.61 7.11
C MET A 246 2.86 -2.85 7.08
N ALA A 247 4.10 -2.72 6.62
CA ALA A 247 4.98 -3.87 6.42
C ALA A 247 5.28 -4.60 7.74
N THR A 248 5.32 -5.93 7.73
CA THR A 248 5.61 -6.75 8.91
C THR A 248 6.08 -8.15 8.51
N LEU A 249 6.28 -9.05 9.48
CA LEU A 249 6.44 -10.48 9.20
C LEU A 249 5.11 -11.20 9.36
N GLY A 250 4.72 -11.98 8.36
CA GLY A 250 3.49 -12.75 8.38
C GLY A 250 3.36 -13.74 7.23
N ASP A 251 2.16 -14.29 7.07
CA ASP A 251 1.85 -15.21 5.98
C ASP A 251 1.77 -14.44 4.65
N PRO A 252 2.58 -14.79 3.63
CA PRO A 252 2.58 -14.09 2.34
C PRO A 252 1.26 -14.21 1.56
N LEU A 253 0.44 -15.23 1.80
CA LEU A 253 -0.86 -15.38 1.16
C LEU A 253 -1.93 -14.46 1.75
N MET A 254 -1.76 -14.02 3.01
CA MET A 254 -2.61 -12.97 3.58
C MET A 254 -2.37 -11.61 2.90
N ASP A 255 -1.11 -11.33 2.52
CA ASP A 255 -0.76 -10.13 1.75
C ASP A 255 -1.25 -10.24 0.30
N LEU A 256 -1.06 -11.40 -0.35
CA LEU A 256 -1.61 -11.66 -1.68
C LEU A 256 -3.14 -11.54 -1.72
N GLY A 257 -3.84 -12.14 -0.75
CA GLY A 257 -5.30 -12.02 -0.61
C GLY A 257 -5.74 -10.57 -0.40
N SER A 258 -4.98 -9.80 0.39
CA SER A 258 -5.22 -8.37 0.58
C SER A 258 -5.02 -7.57 -0.71
N ALA A 259 -3.97 -7.85 -1.48
CA ALA A 259 -3.73 -7.23 -2.79
C ALA A 259 -4.88 -7.54 -3.78
N LEU A 260 -5.33 -8.81 -3.81
CA LEU A 260 -6.41 -9.27 -4.69
C LEU A 260 -7.79 -8.71 -4.32
N ALA A 261 -8.00 -8.29 -3.07
CA ALA A 261 -9.22 -7.60 -2.66
C ALA A 261 -9.40 -6.24 -3.36
N TYR A 262 -8.30 -5.57 -3.74
CA TYR A 262 -8.33 -4.34 -4.55
C TYR A 262 -8.23 -4.60 -6.06
N TRP A 263 -7.94 -5.84 -6.46
CA TRP A 263 -7.90 -6.22 -7.87
C TRP A 263 -9.32 -6.17 -8.42
N VAL A 264 -9.55 -5.39 -9.47
CA VAL A 264 -10.83 -5.35 -10.18
C VAL A 264 -10.62 -5.96 -11.54
N GLN A 265 -11.31 -7.06 -11.81
CA GLN A 265 -11.20 -7.82 -13.03
C GLN A 265 -12.11 -7.23 -14.12
N ALA A 266 -11.75 -7.47 -15.39
CA ALA A 266 -12.48 -6.95 -16.54
C ALA A 266 -13.95 -7.43 -16.65
N ASP A 267 -14.27 -8.58 -16.06
CA ASP A 267 -15.60 -9.22 -16.06
C ASP A 267 -16.36 -9.06 -14.73
N ASP A 268 -15.81 -8.35 -13.74
CA ASP A 268 -16.55 -8.02 -12.52
C ASP A 268 -17.82 -7.22 -12.85
N ASP A 269 -18.79 -7.28 -11.95
CA ASP A 269 -20.03 -6.51 -12.07
C ASP A 269 -19.78 -4.99 -11.99
N PRO A 270 -20.75 -4.16 -12.43
CA PRO A 270 -20.58 -2.71 -12.47
C PRO A 270 -20.24 -2.07 -11.12
N PHE A 271 -20.68 -2.65 -9.99
CA PHE A 271 -20.44 -2.08 -8.67
C PHE A 271 -18.96 -2.18 -8.29
N MET A 272 -18.34 -3.35 -8.47
CA MET A 272 -16.89 -3.51 -8.26
C MET A 272 -16.06 -2.71 -9.28
N LYS A 273 -16.53 -2.60 -10.53
CA LYS A 273 -15.88 -1.72 -11.52
C LYS A 273 -15.89 -0.25 -11.08
N GLY A 274 -16.93 0.17 -10.38
CA GLY A 274 -17.02 1.51 -9.77
C GLY A 274 -16.03 1.76 -8.63
N SER A 275 -15.56 0.72 -7.93
CA SER A 275 -14.62 0.86 -6.80
C SER A 275 -13.14 0.88 -7.22
N ARG A 276 -12.85 0.86 -8.52
CA ARG A 276 -11.47 0.82 -9.06
C ARG A 276 -10.61 1.97 -8.57
N ARG A 277 -9.42 1.61 -8.08
CA ARG A 277 -8.32 2.55 -7.77
C ARG A 277 -7.05 2.30 -8.59
N GLN A 278 -7.01 1.15 -9.26
CA GLN A 278 -5.87 0.63 -10.00
C GLN A 278 -6.34 0.07 -11.37
N PRO A 279 -5.43 -0.14 -12.33
CA PRO A 279 -5.80 -0.43 -13.71
C PRO A 279 -5.93 -1.94 -13.98
N THR A 280 -6.26 -2.73 -12.96
CA THR A 280 -6.24 -4.20 -13.01
C THR A 280 -7.33 -4.83 -13.89
N ASN A 281 -8.21 -4.01 -14.46
CA ASN A 281 -9.20 -4.44 -15.44
C ASN A 281 -8.77 -4.12 -16.90
N ALA A 282 -7.61 -3.50 -17.11
CA ALA A 282 -7.14 -3.11 -18.43
C ALA A 282 -6.87 -4.35 -19.30
N PRO A 283 -7.02 -4.27 -20.64
CA PRO A 283 -6.69 -5.37 -21.54
C PRO A 283 -5.27 -5.89 -21.30
N GLY A 284 -5.12 -7.20 -21.10
CA GLY A 284 -3.83 -7.85 -20.82
C GLY A 284 -3.56 -8.17 -19.35
N MET A 285 -4.26 -7.52 -18.41
CA MET A 285 -4.17 -7.85 -16.98
C MET A 285 -4.66 -9.28 -16.71
N LEU A 286 -4.03 -9.93 -15.73
CA LEU A 286 -4.43 -11.27 -15.29
C LEU A 286 -5.77 -11.26 -14.55
N THR A 287 -6.51 -12.37 -14.65
CA THR A 287 -7.60 -12.67 -13.72
C THR A 287 -7.06 -12.97 -12.32
N ARG A 288 -7.89 -12.89 -11.29
CA ARG A 288 -7.45 -13.24 -9.92
C ARG A 288 -6.92 -14.67 -9.83
N ASP A 289 -7.58 -15.62 -10.50
CA ASP A 289 -7.14 -17.03 -10.55
C ASP A 289 -5.81 -17.21 -11.28
N GLU A 290 -5.60 -16.46 -12.36
CA GLU A 290 -4.30 -16.44 -13.05
C GLU A 290 -3.20 -15.87 -12.17
N VAL A 291 -3.47 -14.80 -11.40
CA VAL A 291 -2.51 -14.24 -10.42
C VAL A 291 -2.14 -15.28 -9.37
N VAL A 292 -3.13 -15.94 -8.76
CA VAL A 292 -2.90 -16.98 -7.72
C VAL A 292 -2.07 -18.14 -8.28
N ARG A 293 -2.41 -18.62 -9.49
CA ARG A 293 -1.68 -19.70 -10.15
C ARG A 293 -0.23 -19.30 -10.45
N TYR A 294 -0.04 -18.12 -11.04
CA TYR A 294 1.30 -17.60 -11.35
C TYR A 294 2.15 -17.44 -10.09
N TYR A 295 1.56 -16.87 -9.03
CA TYR A 295 2.21 -16.69 -7.74
C TYR A 295 2.63 -18.03 -7.12
N ALA A 296 1.73 -19.02 -7.11
CA ALA A 296 2.02 -20.35 -6.60
C ALA A 296 3.16 -21.03 -7.37
N GLU A 297 3.16 -20.94 -8.70
CA GLU A 297 4.21 -21.50 -9.57
C GLU A 297 5.59 -20.89 -9.26
N LYS A 298 5.67 -19.56 -9.07
CA LYS A 298 6.94 -18.86 -8.88
C LYS A 298 7.51 -18.94 -7.45
N THR A 299 6.63 -19.12 -6.47
CA THR A 299 7.02 -19.21 -5.05
C THR A 299 7.18 -20.64 -4.57
N GLY A 300 6.43 -21.59 -5.13
CA GLY A 300 6.29 -22.95 -4.62
C GLY A 300 5.39 -23.04 -3.38
N PHE A 301 4.73 -21.96 -2.97
CA PHE A 301 3.79 -21.99 -1.85
C PHE A 301 2.50 -22.70 -2.25
N SER A 302 1.96 -23.51 -1.35
CA SER A 302 0.66 -24.15 -1.53
C SER A 302 -0.45 -23.11 -1.45
N VAL A 303 -1.33 -23.09 -2.45
CA VAL A 303 -2.52 -22.23 -2.50
C VAL A 303 -3.82 -23.04 -2.41
N ALA A 304 -3.76 -24.26 -1.83
CA ALA A 304 -4.93 -25.14 -1.74
C ALA A 304 -6.11 -24.51 -1.00
N ASN A 305 -5.85 -23.64 -0.01
CA ASN A 305 -6.87 -22.99 0.81
C ASN A 305 -7.10 -21.52 0.38
N PHE A 306 -6.97 -21.19 -0.90
CA PHE A 306 -6.96 -19.77 -1.32
C PHE A 306 -8.29 -19.04 -1.15
N ASP A 307 -9.41 -19.76 -1.06
CA ASP A 307 -10.70 -19.18 -0.70
C ASP A 307 -10.63 -18.45 0.65
N PHE A 308 -9.93 -19.03 1.64
CA PHE A 308 -9.73 -18.40 2.95
C PHE A 308 -9.04 -17.03 2.82
N TYR A 309 -7.93 -16.98 2.10
CA TYR A 309 -7.17 -15.73 1.91
C TYR A 309 -7.96 -14.70 1.09
N THR A 310 -8.78 -15.15 0.15
CA THR A 310 -9.66 -14.28 -0.65
C THR A 310 -10.75 -13.65 0.23
N VAL A 311 -11.46 -14.46 1.03
CA VAL A 311 -12.47 -13.98 1.98
C VAL A 311 -11.84 -13.07 3.03
N TYR A 312 -10.66 -13.41 3.55
CA TYR A 312 -9.92 -12.57 4.49
C TYR A 312 -9.59 -11.21 3.88
N GLY A 313 -9.06 -11.17 2.66
CA GLY A 313 -8.71 -9.92 1.97
C GLY A 313 -9.92 -9.01 1.79
N LEU A 314 -11.05 -9.56 1.34
CA LEU A 314 -12.31 -8.82 1.18
C LEU A 314 -12.86 -8.33 2.53
N PHE A 315 -12.84 -9.17 3.56
CA PHE A 315 -13.26 -8.80 4.91
C PHE A 315 -12.39 -7.69 5.50
N ARG A 316 -11.06 -7.78 5.33
CA ARG A 316 -10.12 -6.73 5.72
C ARG A 316 -10.44 -5.41 5.02
N LEU A 317 -10.67 -5.44 3.70
CA LEU A 317 -11.05 -4.26 2.93
C LEU A 317 -12.37 -3.66 3.42
N ALA A 318 -13.37 -4.50 3.72
CA ALA A 318 -14.63 -4.06 4.30
C ALA A 318 -14.43 -3.40 5.68
N GLY A 319 -13.56 -3.95 6.52
CA GLY A 319 -13.17 -3.35 7.80
C GLY A 319 -12.56 -1.96 7.64
N ILE A 320 -11.63 -1.79 6.69
CA ILE A 320 -11.02 -0.47 6.38
C ILE A 320 -12.09 0.52 5.92
N ALA A 321 -12.91 0.12 4.94
CA ALA A 321 -13.99 0.95 4.41
C ALA A 321 -14.97 1.35 5.53
N GLN A 322 -15.34 0.41 6.40
CA GLN A 322 -16.27 0.64 7.49
C GLN A 322 -15.70 1.58 8.57
N GLN A 323 -14.42 1.47 8.91
CA GLN A 323 -13.78 2.41 9.84
C GLN A 323 -13.77 3.85 9.30
N ILE A 324 -13.61 4.03 7.99
CA ILE A 324 -13.71 5.34 7.34
C ILE A 324 -15.16 5.81 7.29
N TYR A 325 -16.10 4.92 6.94
CA TYR A 325 -17.53 5.23 6.88
C TYR A 325 -18.09 5.66 8.24
N LYS A 326 -17.73 4.96 9.32
CA LYS A 326 -18.13 5.33 10.68
C LYS A 326 -17.68 6.75 11.03
N ARG A 327 -16.42 7.10 10.77
CA ARG A 327 -15.90 8.46 11.00
C ARG A 327 -16.67 9.50 10.20
N PHE A 328 -17.05 9.19 8.96
CA PHE A 328 -17.88 10.07 8.15
C PHE A 328 -19.28 10.24 8.75
N LYS A 329 -19.95 9.15 9.14
CA LYS A 329 -21.29 9.16 9.75
C LYS A 329 -21.34 9.93 11.08
N GLU A 330 -20.25 9.87 11.86
CA GLU A 330 -20.09 10.61 13.11
C GLU A 330 -19.69 12.09 12.90
N GLY A 331 -19.48 12.54 11.66
CA GLY A 331 -19.03 13.90 11.35
C GLY A 331 -17.54 14.16 11.61
N ASN A 332 -16.78 13.13 11.99
CA ASN A 332 -15.34 13.15 12.23
C ASN A 332 -14.50 13.14 10.93
N ALA A 333 -15.12 12.84 9.80
CA ALA A 333 -14.53 12.96 8.47
C ALA A 333 -15.53 13.63 7.50
N ARG A 334 -15.05 14.57 6.67
CA ARG A 334 -15.93 15.45 5.86
C ARG A 334 -15.92 15.18 4.36
N ASN A 335 -15.13 14.22 3.88
CA ASN A 335 -15.06 13.92 2.45
C ASN A 335 -16.35 13.22 1.99
N PRO A 336 -17.16 13.81 1.08
CA PRO A 336 -18.42 13.21 0.62
C PRO A 336 -18.24 11.83 -0.03
N ALA A 337 -17.06 11.54 -0.59
CA ALA A 337 -16.77 10.23 -1.17
C ALA A 337 -16.84 9.09 -0.13
N PHE A 338 -16.63 9.39 1.15
CA PHE A 338 -16.70 8.39 2.22
C PHE A 338 -18.12 7.86 2.46
N ALA A 339 -19.16 8.57 2.02
CA ALA A 339 -20.54 8.10 2.11
C ALA A 339 -20.76 6.77 1.34
N GLN A 340 -19.98 6.52 0.29
CA GLN A 340 -20.09 5.31 -0.53
C GLN A 340 -19.50 4.07 0.13
N PHE A 341 -18.75 4.23 1.23
CA PHE A 341 -18.06 3.11 1.87
C PHE A 341 -18.99 2.19 2.67
N GLY A 342 -20.12 2.68 3.17
CA GLY A 342 -21.16 1.84 3.79
C GLY A 342 -21.76 0.84 2.79
N PRO A 343 -22.34 1.30 1.67
CA PRO A 343 -22.81 0.42 0.60
C PRO A 343 -21.73 -0.52 0.06
N PHE A 344 -20.49 -0.03 -0.05
CA PHE A 344 -19.35 -0.87 -0.47
C PHE A 344 -19.05 -1.99 0.53
N ALA A 345 -19.11 -1.73 1.84
CA ALA A 345 -18.95 -2.77 2.85
C ALA A 345 -20.02 -3.87 2.73
N CYS A 346 -21.29 -3.51 2.54
CA CYS A 346 -22.37 -4.49 2.32
C CYS A 346 -22.15 -5.34 1.06
N TYR A 347 -21.68 -4.70 -0.03
CA TYR A 347 -21.34 -5.43 -1.25
C TYR A 347 -20.19 -6.43 -1.04
N LEU A 348 -19.15 -6.04 -0.30
CA LEU A 348 -18.04 -6.95 0.02
C LEU A 348 -18.49 -8.13 0.89
N GLU A 349 -19.46 -7.93 1.78
CA GLU A 349 -20.07 -9.02 2.55
C GLU A 349 -20.73 -10.05 1.63
N GLN A 350 -21.55 -9.59 0.67
CA GLN A 350 -22.22 -10.46 -0.29
C GLN A 350 -21.22 -11.25 -1.13
N ARG A 351 -20.11 -10.63 -1.55
CA ARG A 351 -19.02 -11.36 -2.22
C ARG A 351 -18.40 -12.42 -1.33
N CYS A 352 -18.10 -12.10 -0.07
CA CYS A 352 -17.57 -13.07 0.89
C CYS A 352 -18.53 -14.27 1.02
N LEU A 353 -19.82 -14.01 1.26
CA LEU A 353 -20.83 -15.06 1.40
C LEU A 353 -20.98 -15.92 0.13
N GLY A 354 -20.88 -15.29 -1.06
CA GLY A 354 -20.89 -16.01 -2.33
C GLY A 354 -19.70 -16.97 -2.50
N ILE A 355 -18.50 -16.53 -2.10
CA ILE A 355 -17.31 -17.39 -2.10
C ILE A 355 -17.45 -18.50 -1.06
N ILE A 356 -17.87 -18.17 0.16
CA ILE A 356 -18.08 -19.14 1.26
C ILE A 356 -19.05 -20.25 0.82
N ALA A 357 -20.14 -19.90 0.13
CA ALA A 357 -21.15 -20.87 -0.31
C ALA A 357 -20.63 -21.85 -1.39
N GLN A 358 -19.57 -21.47 -2.12
CA GLN A 358 -18.97 -22.29 -3.18
C GLN A 358 -17.66 -22.95 -2.73
N SER A 359 -17.13 -22.53 -1.58
CA SER A 359 -15.85 -23.01 -1.08
C SER A 359 -15.91 -24.48 -0.70
N SER A 360 -14.79 -25.16 -0.92
CA SER A 360 -14.60 -26.57 -0.54
C SER A 360 -13.95 -26.76 0.84
N LEU A 361 -13.68 -25.67 1.57
CA LEU A 361 -13.03 -25.66 2.89
C LEU A 361 -13.94 -26.05 4.06
#